data_AF-A0A524GC04-F1
#
_entry.id   AF-A0A524GC04-F1
#
_cell.length_a   1.000
_cell.length_b   1.000
_cell.length_c   1.000
_cell.angle_alpha   90.00
_cell.angle_beta   90.00
_cell.angle_gamma   90.00
#
_symmetry.space_group_name_H-M   'P 1'
#
loop_
_entity.id
_entity.type
_entity.pdbx_description
1 polymer ?
#
loop_
_entity_poly.entity_id
_entity_poly.type
_entity_poly.pdbx_seq_one_letter_code
_entity_poly.pdbx_strand_id
1 'polypeptide(L)' 'MTKKAVVLGIDIGGTTSSFGFVEQDGTCFAETTIPTRPREPAEHLVTSLCKRAR' A
#
# COMPACT_ATOMS: atom_id res chain seq x y z
N MET A 1 -7.57 14.20 -20.05
CA MET A 1 -7.43 13.89 -18.61
C MET A 1 -6.04 14.30 -18.17
N THR A 2 -5.94 15.22 -17.23
CA THR A 2 -4.66 15.64 -16.64
C THR A 2 -4.16 14.51 -15.75
N LYS A 3 -2.89 14.10 -15.89
CA LYS A 3 -2.29 13.15 -14.95
C LYS A 3 -2.31 13.80 -13.57
N LYS A 4 -3.00 13.18 -12.60
CA LYS A 4 -2.92 13.59 -11.21
C LYS A 4 -1.66 13.02 -10.60
N ALA A 5 -0.88 13.86 -9.93
CA ALA A 5 0.25 13.41 -9.13
C ALA A 5 -0.28 12.72 -7.88
N VAL A 6 0.15 11.48 -7.66
CA VAL A 6 -0.22 10.68 -6.49
C VAL A 6 1.04 10.10 -5.85
N VAL A 7 0.97 9.83 -4.55
CA VAL A 7 1.99 9.08 -3.81
C VAL A 7 1.39 7.75 -3.34
N LEU A 8 2.25 6.75 -3.09
CA LEU A 8 1.85 5.51 -2.44
C LEU A 8 2.12 5.62 -0.93
N GLY A 9 1.07 5.58 -0.12
CA GLY A 9 1.17 5.41 1.32
C GLY A 9 1.20 3.93 1.68
N ILE A 10 2.04 3.54 2.65
CA ILE A 10 2.10 2.18 3.18
C ILE A 10 2.08 2.27 4.71
N ASP A 11 1.09 1.64 5.33
CA ASP A 11 0.96 1.46 6.77
C ASP A 11 1.20 -0.01 7.13
N ILE A 12 2.28 -0.28 7.86
CA ILE A 12 2.71 -1.64 8.21
C ILE A 12 2.33 -1.93 9.66
N GLY A 13 1.22 -2.65 9.85
CA GLY A 13 0.78 -3.13 11.16
C GLY A 13 1.26 -4.56 11.45
N GLY A 14 1.08 -5.04 12.68
CA GLY A 14 1.51 -6.39 13.10
C GLY A 14 0.69 -7.53 12.50
N THR A 15 -0.59 -7.31 12.19
CA THR A 15 -1.51 -8.34 11.66
C THR A 15 -1.77 -8.12 10.17
N THR A 16 -2.04 -6.87 9.80
CA THR A 16 -2.34 -6.43 8.44
C THR A 16 -1.53 -5.20 8.09
N SER A 17 -1.23 -5.06 6.80
CA SER A 17 -0.61 -3.87 6.23
C SER A 17 -1.55 -3.29 5.19
N SER A 18 -1.77 -1.97 5.24
CA SER A 18 -2.62 -1.24 4.31
C SER A 18 -1.76 -0.38 3.39
N PHE A 19 -2.22 -0.17 2.16
CA PHE A 19 -1.57 0.73 1.23
C PHE A 19 -2.59 1.37 0.30
N GLY A 20 -2.28 2.58 -0.17
CA GLY A 20 -3.18 3.33 -1.02
C GLY A 20 -2.51 4.49 -1.76
N PHE A 21 -3.17 4.92 -2.84
CA PHE A 21 -2.76 6.09 -3.61
C PHE A 21 -3.39 7.35 -3.02
N VAL A 22 -2.55 8.32 -2.68
CA VAL A 22 -2.96 9.56 -2.02
C VAL A 22 -2.64 10.74 -2.91
N GLU A 23 -3.63 11.61 -3.14
CA GLU A 23 -3.46 12.89 -3.84
C GLU A 23 -2.83 13.95 -2.93
N GLN A 24 -2.33 15.04 -3.51
CA GLN A 24 -1.65 16.10 -2.77
C GLN A 24 -2.52 16.77 -1.69
N ASP A 25 -3.85 16.75 -1.85
CA ASP A 25 -4.80 17.30 -0.87
C ASP A 25 -5.14 16.33 0.28
N GLY A 26 -4.53 15.14 0.29
CA GLY A 26 -4.79 14.10 1.29
C GLY A 26 -5.92 13.15 0.92
N THR A 27 -6.56 13.30 -0.24
CA THR A 27 -7.59 12.36 -0.70
C THR A 27 -6.97 11.00 -0.97
N CYS A 28 -7.45 9.96 -0.28
CA CYS A 28 -7.15 8.57 -0.60
C CYS A 28 -8.02 8.13 -1.78
N PHE A 29 -7.42 8.01 -2.96
CA PHE A 29 -8.12 7.70 -4.20
C PHE A 29 -8.44 6.19 -4.31
N ALA A 30 -7.56 5.34 -3.80
CA ALA A 30 -7.74 3.90 -3.79
C ALA A 30 -6.87 3.29 -2.67
N GLU A 31 -7.41 2.29 -1.98
CA GLU A 31 -6.68 1.58 -0.93
C GLU A 31 -7.01 0.08 -0.93
N THR A 32 -6.11 -0.70 -0.34
CA THR A 32 -6.37 -2.10 -0.01
C THR A 32 -5.52 -2.55 1.18
N THR A 33 -5.87 -3.71 1.71
CA THR A 33 -5.23 -4.29 2.89
C THR A 33 -4.81 -5.72 2.60
N ILE A 34 -3.62 -6.09 3.05
CA ILE A 34 -3.08 -7.46 2.96
C ILE A 34 -2.64 -7.96 4.35
N PRO A 35 -2.60 -9.27 4.59
CA PRO A 35 -2.00 -9.82 5.80
C PRO A 35 -0.51 -9.45 5.89
N THR A 36 -0.02 -8.97 7.04
CA THR A 36 1.40 -8.63 7.25
C THR A 36 2.27 -9.87 7.32
N ARG A 37 1.79 -10.92 8.01
CA ARG A 37 2.56 -12.15 8.31
C ARG A 37 3.89 -11.83 9.01
N PRO A 38 3.85 -11.33 10.25
CA PRO A 38 5.02 -10.76 10.95
C PRO A 38 6.13 -11.78 11.28
N ARG A 39 5.89 -13.07 11.05
CA ARG A 39 6.88 -14.14 11.23
C ARG A 39 7.57 -14.55 9.93
N GLU A 40 7.21 -13.93 8.81
CA GLU A 40 7.86 -14.13 7.51
C GLU A 40 8.90 -13.01 7.25
N PRO A 41 9.88 -13.24 6.36
CA PRO A 41 10.81 -12.20 5.93
C PRO A 41 10.11 -10.99 5.30
N ALA A 42 10.62 -9.78 5.55
CA ALA A 42 9.99 -8.53 5.09
C ALA A 42 9.88 -8.44 3.55
N GLU A 43 10.75 -9.14 2.82
CA GLU A 43 10.74 -9.23 1.36
C GLU A 43 9.45 -9.87 0.83
N HIS A 44 8.81 -10.74 1.61
CA HIS A 44 7.51 -11.32 1.27
C HIS A 44 6.41 -10.27 1.28
N LEU A 45 6.45 -9.32 2.23
CA LEU A 45 5.52 -8.20 2.28
C LEU A 45 5.71 -7.31 1.05
N VAL A 46 6.95 -6.94 0.71
CA VAL A 46 7.26 -6.15 -0.49
C VAL A 46 6.76 -6.84 -1.75
N THR A 47 7.01 -8.14 -1.89
CA THR A 47 6.53 -8.95 -3.02
C THR A 47 5.00 -8.94 -3.11
N SER A 48 4.31 -9.04 -1.97
CA SER A 48 2.85 -9.04 -1.91
C SER A 48 2.26 -7.68 -2.27
N LEU A 49 2.87 -6.58 -1.79
CA LEU A 49 2.53 -5.22 -2.18
C LEU A 49 2.66 -5.02 -3.70
N CYS A 50 3.80 -5.41 -4.29
CA CYS A 50 4.04 -5.28 -5.74
C CYS A 50 3.05 -6.10 -6.60
N LYS A 51 2.53 -7.22 -6.10
CA LYS A 51 1.51 -8.02 -6.79
C LYS A 51 0.12 -7.37 -6.76
N ARG A 52 -0.15 -6.55 -5.74
CA ARG A 52 -1.49 -6.01 -5.45
C ARG A 52 -1.64 -4.53 -5.79
N ALA A 53 -0.54 -3.80 -5.94
CA ALA A 53 -0.49 -2.39 -6.37
C ALA A 53 -0.34 -2.19 -7.90
N ARG A 54 -0.54 -3.25 -8.71
CA ARG A 54 -0.61 -3.17 -10.18
C ARG A 54 -2.04 -2.93 -10.63
#